data_AF-A0A7C3WFG6-F1
#
_entry.id   AF-A0A7C3WFG6-F1
#
_cell.length_a   1.000
_cell.length_b   1.000
_cell.length_c   1.000
_cell.angle_alpha   90.00
_cell.angle_beta   90.00
_cell.angle_gamma   90.00
#
_symmetry.space_group_name_H-M   'P 1'
#
loop_
_entity.id
_entity.type
_entity.pdbx_description
1 polymer ?
#
loop_
_entity_poly.entity_id
_entity_poly.type
_entity_poly.pdbx_seq_one_letter_code
_entity_poly.pdbx_strand_id
1 'polypeptide(L)'
;MAHRVPLAELREVYCDRASLTSVGLLRVLLAERGLRPVFKPLPDYSNVNSVDAALLIGDVALDFAWGPHQHEIWDLGAAWFELTQLPFVYAAWALRRGIPNEPLRAKLRAAHDFGLETLDSIISSRTEYTYEFRKDYLSWHIHYHLGADEKRGLARFAALLREHGGEAVYDPRFVA
;
A
#
# COMPACT_ATOMS: atom_id res chain seq x y z
N MET A 1 5.28 7.17 -4.04
CA MET A 1 5.77 7.27 -5.43
C MET A 1 6.82 8.37 -5.46
N ALA A 2 8.00 8.08 -5.99
CA ALA A 2 9.04 9.07 -6.19
C ALA A 2 8.84 9.77 -7.54
N HIS A 3 8.98 11.10 -7.62
CA HIS A 3 8.96 11.84 -8.89
C HIS A 3 9.88 13.07 -8.90
N ARG A 4 10.43 13.44 -10.05
CA ARG A 4 11.26 14.65 -10.24
C ARG A 4 10.55 15.78 -11.00
N VAL A 5 9.44 15.45 -11.65
CA VAL A 5 8.62 16.41 -12.39
C VAL A 5 7.28 16.58 -11.66
N PRO A 6 6.58 17.72 -11.84
CA PRO A 6 5.23 17.89 -11.30
C PRO A 6 4.30 16.75 -11.75
N LEU A 7 3.34 16.35 -10.90
CA LEU A 7 2.41 15.25 -11.21
C LEU A 7 1.69 15.46 -12.56
N ALA A 8 1.34 16.71 -12.89
CA ALA A 8 0.66 17.08 -14.12
C ALA A 8 1.51 16.84 -15.40
N GLU A 9 2.82 16.74 -15.27
CA GLU A 9 3.76 16.51 -16.38
C GLU A 9 4.16 15.04 -16.52
N LEU A 10 3.65 14.16 -15.64
CA LEU A 10 3.93 12.74 -15.71
C LEU A 10 3.43 12.14 -17.02
N ARG A 11 4.37 11.59 -17.79
CA ARG A 11 4.09 10.81 -19.00
C ARG A 11 4.17 9.31 -18.75
N GLU A 12 5.13 8.91 -17.94
CA GLU A 12 5.41 7.50 -17.64
C GLU A 12 5.70 7.34 -16.16
N VAL A 13 5.24 6.22 -15.58
CA VAL A 13 5.60 5.83 -14.22
C VAL A 13 6.08 4.38 -14.22
N TYR A 14 7.29 4.17 -13.71
CA TYR A 14 7.87 2.84 -13.57
C TYR A 14 7.43 2.20 -12.26
N CYS A 15 6.69 1.11 -12.35
CA CYS A 15 6.02 0.49 -11.22
C CYS A 15 6.72 -0.78 -10.79
N ASP A 16 6.93 -0.90 -9.48
CA ASP A 16 7.35 -2.14 -8.85
C ASP A 16 6.39 -3.29 -9.22
N ARG A 17 6.96 -4.40 -9.68
CA ARG A 17 6.22 -5.60 -10.08
C ARG A 17 5.65 -6.35 -8.88
N ALA A 18 6.14 -6.07 -7.68
CA ALA A 18 5.73 -6.74 -6.46
C ALA A 18 4.36 -6.28 -5.94
N SER A 19 3.72 -5.27 -6.53
CA SER A 19 2.43 -4.75 -6.03
C SER A 19 1.38 -4.47 -7.10
N LEU A 20 0.26 -5.19 -7.03
CA LEU A 20 -0.95 -4.83 -7.75
C LEU A 20 -1.74 -3.73 -7.01
N THR A 21 -1.82 -3.78 -5.68
CA THR A 21 -2.60 -2.83 -4.88
C THR A 21 -2.09 -1.40 -5.05
N SER A 22 -0.79 -1.16 -4.88
CA SER A 22 -0.21 0.18 -4.96
C SER A 22 -0.26 0.74 -6.39
N VAL A 23 -0.14 -0.11 -7.41
CA VAL A 23 -0.33 0.27 -8.81
C VAL A 23 -1.77 0.70 -9.07
N GLY A 24 -2.74 -0.06 -8.57
CA GLY A 24 -4.16 0.30 -8.64
C GLY A 24 -4.47 1.61 -7.91
N LEU A 25 -3.93 1.79 -6.70
CA LEU A 25 -4.08 3.03 -5.93
C LEU A 25 -3.49 4.24 -6.66
N LEU A 26 -2.26 4.12 -7.16
CA LEU A 26 -1.62 5.20 -7.92
C LEU A 26 -2.46 5.57 -9.16
N ARG A 27 -2.96 4.56 -9.89
CA ARG A 27 -3.82 4.77 -11.05
C ARG A 27 -5.07 5.55 -10.68
N VAL A 28 -5.75 5.16 -9.61
CA VAL A 28 -6.93 5.87 -9.10
C VAL A 28 -6.59 7.32 -8.72
N LEU A 29 -5.53 7.54 -7.93
CA LEU A 29 -5.18 8.88 -7.43
C LEU A 29 -4.80 9.85 -8.55
N LEU A 30 -4.06 9.38 -9.55
CA LEU A 30 -3.75 10.16 -10.75
C LEU A 30 -5.02 10.37 -11.59
N ALA A 31 -5.86 9.34 -11.68
CA ALA A 31 -7.04 9.40 -12.51
C ALA A 31 -8.08 10.42 -12.04
N GLU A 32 -8.30 10.49 -10.72
CA GLU A 32 -9.15 11.47 -10.05
C GLU A 32 -8.62 12.91 -10.21
N ARG A 33 -7.34 13.08 -10.55
CA ARG A 33 -6.72 14.36 -10.91
C ARG A 33 -6.75 14.65 -12.42
N GLY A 34 -7.43 13.82 -13.21
CA GLY A 34 -7.49 13.92 -14.67
C GLY A 34 -6.21 13.47 -15.39
N LEU A 35 -5.27 12.84 -14.68
CA LEU A 35 -3.98 12.42 -15.21
C LEU A 35 -4.03 10.96 -15.66
N ARG A 36 -3.35 10.63 -16.76
CA ARG A 36 -3.31 9.27 -17.34
C ARG A 36 -1.91 8.92 -17.91
N PRO A 37 -0.83 8.93 -17.10
CA PRO A 37 0.47 8.48 -17.59
C PRO A 37 0.45 6.99 -17.94
N VAL A 38 1.42 6.57 -18.74
CA VAL A 38 1.65 5.17 -19.08
C VAL A 38 2.39 4.48 -17.93
N PHE A 39 1.89 3.34 -17.47
CA PHE A 39 2.52 2.59 -16.40
C PHE A 39 3.39 1.50 -17.03
N LYS A 40 4.67 1.48 -16.68
CA LYS A 40 5.64 0.50 -17.17
C LYS A 40 6.17 -0.31 -15.99
N PRO A 41 6.51 -1.59 -16.17
CA PRO A 41 7.20 -2.33 -15.13
C PRO A 41 8.58 -1.73 -14.89
N LEU A 42 8.95 -1.52 -13.63
CA LEU A 42 10.32 -1.18 -13.25
C LEU A 42 11.22 -2.39 -13.61
N PRO A 43 12.29 -2.20 -14.41
CA PRO A 43 13.17 -3.31 -14.79
C PRO A 43 13.98 -3.84 -13.61
N ASP A 44 14.56 -2.93 -12.83
CA ASP A 44 15.33 -3.19 -11.63
C ASP A 44 15.36 -1.93 -10.72
N TYR A 45 15.72 -2.12 -9.45
CA TYR A 45 15.75 -1.02 -8.47
C TYR A 45 16.97 -0.10 -8.58
N SER A 46 18.04 -0.52 -9.27
CA SER A 46 19.27 0.29 -9.42
C SER A 46 19.05 1.52 -10.30
N ASN A 47 18.07 1.45 -11.20
CA ASN A 47 17.73 2.50 -12.15
C ASN A 47 16.66 3.49 -11.67
N VAL A 48 16.22 3.44 -10.41
CA VAL A 48 15.17 4.37 -9.92
C VAL A 48 15.61 5.82 -10.00
N ASN A 49 16.87 6.10 -9.67
CA ASN A 49 17.40 7.48 -9.69
C ASN A 49 17.47 8.10 -11.10
N SER A 50 17.45 7.29 -12.16
CA SER A 50 17.55 7.78 -13.54
C SER A 50 16.19 8.08 -14.19
N VAL A 51 15.08 7.65 -13.57
CA VAL A 51 13.72 7.86 -14.12
C VAL A 51 13.00 9.04 -13.47
N ASP A 52 12.06 9.63 -14.21
CA ASP A 52 11.30 10.79 -13.74
C ASP A 52 10.27 10.43 -12.67
N ALA A 53 9.71 9.23 -12.73
CA ALA A 53 8.80 8.75 -11.71
C ALA A 53 8.85 7.22 -11.55
N ALA A 54 8.85 6.80 -10.28
CA ALA A 54 8.81 5.40 -9.91
C ALA A 54 7.86 5.15 -8.73
N LEU A 55 7.06 4.10 -8.83
CA LEU A 55 6.32 3.55 -7.71
C LEU A 55 7.12 2.40 -7.11
N LEU A 56 7.63 2.62 -5.90
CA LEU A 56 8.28 1.62 -5.05
C LEU A 56 7.36 1.23 -3.90
N ILE A 57 7.52 0.00 -3.39
CA ILE A 57 6.79 -0.48 -2.21
C ILE A 57 7.71 -1.20 -1.23
N GLY A 58 7.23 -1.37 0.02
CA GLY A 58 7.96 -2.09 1.07
C GLY A 58 9.30 -1.46 1.43
N ASP A 59 10.23 -2.29 1.87
CA ASP A 59 11.56 -1.87 2.35
C ASP A 59 12.33 -1.10 1.27
N VAL A 60 12.18 -1.47 -0.01
CA VAL A 60 12.82 -0.75 -1.13
C VAL A 60 12.36 0.70 -1.21
N ALA A 61 11.08 0.98 -0.91
CA ALA A 61 10.59 2.36 -0.88
C ALA A 61 11.14 3.14 0.31
N LEU A 62 11.29 2.49 1.48
CA LEU A 62 11.86 3.11 2.69
C LEU A 62 13.35 3.41 2.48
N ASP A 63 14.11 2.43 1.99
CA ASP A 63 15.53 2.56 1.69
C ASP A 63 15.78 3.66 0.66
N PHE A 64 14.94 3.73 -0.38
CA PHE A 64 15.02 4.80 -1.37
C PHE A 64 14.74 6.16 -0.74
N ALA A 65 13.67 6.30 0.05
CA ALA A 65 13.25 7.57 0.65
C ALA A 65 14.26 8.14 1.68
N TRP A 66 15.08 7.30 2.30
CA TRP A 66 16.17 7.74 3.18
C TRP A 66 17.53 7.82 2.51
N GLY A 67 17.67 7.20 1.34
CA GLY A 67 18.86 7.28 0.52
C GLY A 67 18.99 8.63 -0.18
N PRO A 68 20.13 8.88 -0.84
CA PRO A 68 20.28 10.05 -1.69
C PRO A 68 19.43 9.90 -2.96
N HIS A 69 18.50 10.84 -3.16
CA HIS A 69 17.71 10.99 -4.38
C HIS A 69 17.38 12.47 -4.64
N GLN A 70 16.90 12.76 -5.85
CA GLN A 70 16.42 14.10 -6.24
C GLN A 70 14.89 14.15 -6.38
N HIS A 71 14.22 13.05 -6.07
CA HIS A 71 12.78 12.90 -6.20
C HIS A 71 12.04 13.51 -5.01
N GLU A 72 10.90 14.11 -5.26
CA GLU A 72 9.86 14.29 -4.25
C GLU A 72 9.17 12.96 -3.97
N ILE A 73 8.78 12.74 -2.72
CA ILE A 73 8.08 11.53 -2.29
C ILE A 73 6.60 11.85 -2.10
N TRP A 74 5.77 11.29 -2.98
CA TRP A 74 4.32 11.34 -2.85
C TRP A 74 3.81 10.09 -2.14
N ASP A 75 3.46 10.23 -0.86
CA ASP A 75 2.84 9.16 -0.07
C ASP A 75 1.41 8.88 -0.56
N LEU A 76 1.17 7.65 -1.03
CA LEU A 76 -0.13 7.29 -1.60
C LEU A 76 -1.23 7.09 -0.54
N GLY A 77 -0.86 6.71 0.68
CA GLY A 77 -1.80 6.58 1.80
C GLY A 77 -2.27 7.95 2.26
N ALA A 78 -1.34 8.92 2.38
CA ALA A 78 -1.68 10.31 2.66
C ALA A 78 -2.55 10.91 1.54
N ALA A 79 -2.17 10.72 0.28
CA ALA A 79 -2.94 11.19 -0.87
C ALA A 79 -4.34 10.59 -0.97
N TRP A 80 -4.49 9.32 -0.57
CA TRP A 80 -5.79 8.66 -0.44
C TRP A 80 -6.64 9.28 0.66
N PHE A 81 -6.04 9.52 1.82
CA PHE A 81 -6.74 10.15 2.92
C PHE A 81 -7.19 11.57 2.56
N GLU A 82 -6.34 12.37 1.92
CA GLU A 82 -6.71 13.70 1.40
C GLU A 82 -7.92 13.63 0.46
N LEU A 83 -7.95 12.66 -0.46
CA LEU A 83 -9.03 12.49 -1.42
C LEU A 83 -10.34 12.02 -0.78
N THR A 84 -10.28 11.13 0.22
CA THR A 84 -11.45 10.35 0.66
C THR A 84 -11.83 10.53 2.11
N GLN A 85 -10.92 11.03 2.94
CA GLN A 85 -11.00 11.06 4.41
C GLN A 85 -11.24 9.66 5.00
N LEU A 86 -10.73 8.61 4.35
CA LEU A 86 -10.83 7.22 4.77
C LEU A 86 -9.45 6.57 4.89
N PRO A 87 -9.26 5.57 5.78
CA PRO A 87 -8.06 4.75 5.79
C PRO A 87 -7.94 3.94 4.49
N PHE A 88 -6.71 3.56 4.14
CA PHE A 88 -6.44 2.68 3.00
C PHE A 88 -6.05 1.28 3.45
N VAL A 89 -6.59 0.25 2.78
CA VAL A 89 -6.29 -1.16 3.08
C VAL A 89 -5.33 -1.70 2.02
N TYR A 90 -4.04 -1.85 2.37
CA TYR A 90 -3.03 -2.36 1.45
C TYR A 90 -3.08 -3.88 1.25
N ALA A 91 -3.42 -4.62 2.31
CA ALA A 91 -3.44 -6.07 2.32
C ALA A 91 -4.51 -6.61 3.26
N ALA A 92 -4.99 -7.82 2.98
CA ALA A 92 -5.90 -8.55 3.84
C ALA A 92 -5.66 -10.06 3.70
N TRP A 93 -5.96 -10.82 4.76
CA TRP A 93 -6.08 -12.27 4.63
C TRP A 93 -7.40 -12.62 3.95
N ALA A 94 -7.31 -13.17 2.73
CA ALA A 94 -8.45 -13.64 1.96
C ALA A 94 -8.51 -15.18 1.97
N LEU A 95 -9.71 -15.72 2.16
CA LEU A 95 -9.97 -17.16 2.19
C LEU A 95 -10.87 -17.55 1.02
N ARG A 96 -10.64 -18.74 0.46
CA ARG A 96 -11.44 -19.23 -0.67
C ARG A 96 -12.88 -19.52 -0.21
N ARG A 97 -13.86 -19.00 -0.95
CA ARG A 97 -15.29 -19.27 -0.72
C ARG A 97 -15.58 -20.77 -0.89
N GLY A 98 -16.52 -21.29 -0.10
CA GLY A 98 -16.98 -22.68 -0.19
C GLY A 98 -16.05 -23.72 0.46
N ILE A 99 -14.93 -23.30 1.04
CA ILE A 99 -14.05 -24.18 1.83
C ILE A 99 -14.26 -23.90 3.32
N PRO A 100 -14.56 -24.91 4.16
CA PRO A 100 -14.60 -24.75 5.61
C PRO A 100 -13.29 -24.16 6.11
N ASN A 101 -13.35 -23.06 6.86
CA ASN A 101 -12.15 -22.30 7.22
C ASN A 101 -12.17 -21.76 8.66
N GLU A 102 -13.18 -22.11 9.45
CA GLU A 102 -13.34 -21.75 10.86
C GLU A 102 -12.06 -22.00 11.67
N PRO A 103 -11.41 -23.19 11.60
CA PRO A 103 -10.21 -23.45 12.39
C PRO A 103 -9.01 -22.59 11.95
N LEU A 104 -8.91 -22.30 10.65
CA LEU A 104 -7.86 -21.44 10.12
C LEU A 104 -8.08 -19.98 10.53
N ARG A 105 -9.33 -19.48 10.48
CA ARG A 105 -9.67 -18.15 10.97
C ARG A 105 -9.30 -17.97 12.44
N ALA A 106 -9.59 -18.97 13.28
CA ALA A 106 -9.24 -18.93 14.70
C ALA A 106 -7.72 -18.86 14.91
N LYS A 107 -6.94 -19.68 14.17
CA LYS A 107 -5.47 -19.65 14.23
C LYS A 107 -4.89 -18.31 13.77
N LEU A 108 -5.41 -17.75 12.68
CA LEU A 108 -4.97 -16.46 12.16
C LEU A 108 -5.26 -15.31 13.15
N ARG A 109 -6.43 -15.30 13.80
CA ARG A 109 -6.74 -14.32 14.86
C ARG A 109 -5.82 -14.48 16.06
N ALA A 110 -5.65 -15.71 16.57
CA ALA A 110 -4.75 -15.95 17.69
C ALA A 110 -3.30 -15.52 17.38
N ALA A 111 -2.82 -15.75 16.15
CA ALA A 111 -1.50 -15.30 15.72
C ALA A 111 -1.40 -13.77 15.61
N HIS A 112 -2.45 -13.11 15.11
CA HIS A 112 -2.56 -11.66 15.07
C HIS A 112 -2.52 -11.06 16.49
N ASP A 113 -3.37 -11.56 17.39
CA ASP A 113 -3.52 -11.05 18.75
C ASP A 113 -2.20 -11.23 19.53
N PHE A 114 -1.58 -12.41 19.42
CA PHE A 114 -0.27 -12.67 20.00
C PHE A 114 0.82 -11.73 19.45
N GLY A 115 0.80 -11.45 18.14
CA GLY A 115 1.72 -10.51 17.52
C GLY A 115 1.57 -9.08 18.07
N LEU A 116 0.34 -8.63 18.33
CA LEU A 116 0.08 -7.33 18.94
C LEU A 116 0.47 -7.29 20.42
N GLU A 117 0.16 -8.34 21.18
CA GLU A 117 0.55 -8.46 22.60
C GLU A 117 2.07 -8.45 22.78
N THR A 118 2.82 -8.93 21.77
CA THR A 118 4.28 -9.01 21.80
C THR A 118 4.96 -7.97 20.90
N LEU A 119 4.22 -6.95 20.43
CA LEU A 119 4.70 -6.00 19.43
C LEU A 119 5.97 -5.26 19.86
N ASP A 120 6.06 -4.83 21.12
CA ASP A 120 7.26 -4.18 21.66
C ASP A 120 8.50 -5.10 21.60
N SER A 121 8.32 -6.39 21.86
CA SER A 121 9.38 -7.39 21.74
C SER A 121 9.84 -7.51 20.28
N ILE A 122 8.90 -7.65 19.35
CA ILE A 122 9.17 -7.72 17.90
C ILE A 122 9.93 -6.47 17.43
N ILE A 123 9.48 -5.28 17.84
CA ILE A 123 10.13 -4.01 17.52
C ILE A 123 11.56 -4.03 18.05
N SER A 124 11.76 -4.37 19.33
CA SER A 124 13.09 -4.32 19.97
C SER A 124 14.07 -5.37 19.45
N SER A 125 13.60 -6.55 19.01
CA SER A 125 14.45 -7.65 18.58
C SER A 125 14.99 -7.50 17.15
N ARG A 126 14.37 -6.63 16.34
CA ARG A 126 14.78 -6.37 14.96
C ARG A 126 16.00 -5.45 14.91
N THR A 127 16.69 -5.42 13.78
CA THR A 127 17.89 -4.58 13.58
C THR A 127 17.78 -3.69 12.35
N GLU A 128 16.78 -3.94 11.51
CA GLU A 128 16.43 -3.13 10.36
C GLU A 128 15.91 -1.77 10.84
N TYR A 129 16.49 -0.68 10.34
CA TYR A 129 16.11 0.70 10.68
C TYR A 129 16.29 1.08 12.16
N THR A 130 16.16 2.38 12.45
CA THR A 130 16.24 2.86 13.84
C THR A 130 15.10 2.28 14.67
N TYR A 131 15.30 2.18 15.97
CA TYR A 131 14.28 1.69 16.89
C TYR A 131 13.04 2.59 16.86
N GLU A 132 13.26 3.90 16.87
CA GLU A 132 12.22 4.93 16.84
C GLU A 132 11.34 4.78 15.60
N PHE A 133 11.95 4.62 14.42
CA PHE A 133 11.19 4.42 13.19
C PHE A 133 10.38 3.13 13.25
N ARG A 134 10.97 1.99 13.63
CA ARG A 134 10.25 0.72 13.71
C ARG A 134 9.05 0.83 14.64
N LYS A 135 9.23 1.50 15.77
CA LYS A 135 8.17 1.74 16.74
C LYS A 135 7.04 2.54 16.12
N ASP A 136 7.31 3.69 15.53
CA ASP A 136 6.27 4.53 14.92
C ASP A 136 5.60 3.82 13.73
N TYR A 137 6.39 3.19 12.87
CA TYR A 137 5.90 2.48 11.68
C TYR A 137 4.95 1.32 12.05
N LEU A 138 5.36 0.47 12.97
CA LEU A 138 4.59 -0.72 13.35
C LEU A 138 3.46 -0.43 14.34
N SER A 139 3.52 0.66 15.12
CA SER A 139 2.49 0.97 16.13
C SER A 139 1.49 2.04 15.72
N TRP A 140 1.91 3.00 14.89
CA TRP A 140 1.12 4.20 14.57
C TRP A 140 0.73 4.27 13.09
N HIS A 141 1.65 3.94 12.17
CA HIS A 141 1.37 4.02 10.74
C HIS A 141 0.64 2.79 10.19
N ILE A 142 0.79 1.63 10.80
CA ILE A 142 0.10 0.40 10.41
C ILE A 142 -1.05 0.11 11.38
N HIS A 143 -2.24 -0.03 10.83
CA HIS A 143 -3.43 -0.47 11.55
C HIS A 143 -3.76 -1.93 11.15
N TYR A 144 -3.78 -2.83 12.13
CA TYR A 144 -3.95 -4.27 11.88
C TYR A 144 -5.39 -4.78 11.94
N HIS A 145 -6.36 -3.89 12.19
CA HIS A 145 -7.77 -4.24 12.23
C HIS A 145 -8.49 -3.87 10.93
N LEU A 146 -9.59 -4.56 10.63
CA LEU A 146 -10.47 -4.27 9.51
C LEU A 146 -11.87 -3.89 10.03
N GLY A 147 -11.99 -2.65 10.49
CA GLY A 147 -13.19 -2.06 11.09
C GLY A 147 -14.17 -1.51 10.05
N ALA A 148 -15.06 -0.63 10.50
CA ALA A 148 -16.09 -0.05 9.64
C ALA A 148 -15.50 0.92 8.60
N ASP A 149 -14.56 1.78 9.02
CA ASP A 149 -13.95 2.77 8.15
C ASP A 149 -12.98 2.15 7.14
N GLU A 150 -12.25 1.10 7.52
CA GLU A 150 -11.42 0.33 6.58
C GLU A 150 -12.27 -0.37 5.53
N LYS A 151 -13.43 -0.91 5.91
CA LYS A 151 -14.39 -1.50 4.96
C LYS A 151 -14.98 -0.45 4.03
N ARG A 152 -15.27 0.77 4.53
CA ARG A 152 -15.70 1.90 3.70
C ARG A 152 -14.59 2.32 2.73
N GLY A 153 -13.34 2.43 3.19
CA GLY A 153 -12.16 2.71 2.38
C GLY A 153 -11.97 1.67 1.28
N LEU A 154 -12.06 0.39 1.62
CA LEU A 154 -11.97 -0.71 0.66
C LEU A 154 -13.09 -0.67 -0.39
N ALA A 155 -14.33 -0.39 0.03
CA ALA A 155 -15.46 -0.26 -0.89
C ALA A 155 -15.29 0.95 -1.83
N ARG A 156 -14.84 2.10 -1.30
CA ARG A 156 -14.54 3.30 -2.10
C ARG A 156 -13.43 3.03 -3.10
N PHE A 157 -12.36 2.35 -2.68
CA PHE A 157 -11.26 1.96 -3.55
C PHE A 157 -11.73 1.02 -4.66
N ALA A 158 -12.52 -0.01 -4.32
CA ALA A 158 -13.08 -0.93 -5.30
C ALA A 158 -13.96 -0.23 -6.35
N ALA A 159 -14.78 0.75 -5.93
CA ALA A 159 -15.59 1.55 -6.85
C ALA A 159 -14.72 2.37 -7.82
N LEU A 160 -13.75 3.12 -7.31
CA LEU A 160 -12.83 3.92 -8.12
C LEU A 160 -11.95 3.04 -9.02
N LEU A 161 -11.56 1.86 -8.55
CA LEU A 161 -10.77 0.93 -9.34
C LEU A 161 -11.60 0.32 -10.48
N ARG A 162 -12.92 0.15 -10.35
CA ARG A 162 -13.77 -0.24 -11.48
C ARG A 162 -13.89 0.86 -12.53
N GLU A 163 -13.88 2.11 -12.08
CA GLU A 163 -13.98 3.27 -12.96
C GLU A 163 -12.68 3.50 -13.73
N HIS A 164 -11.54 3.36 -13.06
CA HIS A 164 -10.23 3.75 -13.61
C HIS A 164 -9.25 2.60 -13.86
N GLY A 165 -9.46 1.44 -13.24
CA GLY A 165 -8.65 0.24 -13.37
C GLY A 165 -9.29 -0.72 -14.37
N GLY A 166 -8.64 -0.95 -15.51
CA GLY A 166 -9.16 -1.80 -16.59
C GLY A 166 -9.24 -3.30 -16.27
N GLU A 167 -9.27 -3.69 -14.99
CA GLU A 167 -9.33 -5.08 -14.53
C GLU A 167 -10.63 -5.36 -13.77
N ALA A 168 -11.01 -6.63 -13.72
CA ALA A 168 -12.21 -7.05 -12.99
C ALA A 168 -12.01 -6.90 -11.48
N VAL A 169 -12.89 -6.12 -10.83
CA VAL A 169 -12.90 -5.92 -9.38
C VAL A 169 -14.04 -6.70 -8.74
N TYR A 170 -13.71 -7.55 -7.78
CA TYR A 170 -14.66 -8.42 -7.08
C TYR A 170 -14.93 -7.92 -5.68
N ASP A 171 -16.20 -7.87 -5.28
CA ASP A 171 -16.56 -7.44 -3.93
C ASP A 171 -16.15 -8.49 -2.89
N PRO A 172 -15.50 -8.06 -1.77
CA PRO A 172 -15.16 -8.95 -0.68
C PRO A 172 -16.43 -9.41 0.04
N ARG A 173 -16.36 -10.63 0.60
CA ARG A 173 -17.33 -11.09 1.60
C ARG A 173 -16.61 -11.15 2.93
N PHE A 174 -16.94 -10.22 3.83
CA PHE A 174 -16.35 -10.19 5.15
C PHE A 174 -16.89 -11.36 5.98
N VAL A 175 -15.99 -11.98 6.72
CA VAL A 175 -16.32 -13.01 7.70
C VAL A 175 -16.35 -12.37 9.08
N ALA A 176 -17.32 -12.76 9.90
CA ALA A 176 -17.35 -12.42 11.32
C ALA A 176 -16.27 -13.19 12.08
#